data_AF-A0A5K1HLJ1-F1
#
_entry.id   AF-A0A5K1HLJ1-F1
#
_cell.length_a   1.000
_cell.length_b   1.000
_cell.length_c   1.000
_cell.angle_alpha   90.00
_cell.angle_beta   90.00
_cell.angle_gamma   90.00
#
_symmetry.space_group_name_H-M   'P 1'
#
loop_
_entity.id
_entity.type
_entity.pdbx_description
1 polymer ?
#
loop_
_entity_poly.entity_id
_entity_poly.type
_entity_poly.pdbx_seq_one_letter_code
_entity_poly.pdbx_strand_id
1 'polypeptide(L)'
;GCLQFAKKLYERNKNLNVHQIADLFLQRNRIQEFTSLLFDCMRENRPEDANYQTKVLEVNIMIAPQIVESILQMKIWKLYNKPKIAALCEQKGLYQRALENYTEIKDIKRVLLNSHALSPDFISDYLGRMEPDQCLACMQEMLRFNRQNLQIVVNVAVQNLQKLGAGNIVKMLESVGSFDGIFFFLGTVINSTTDKEVHHKYIEAAAKCGQLRSIEE
;
A
#
# COMPACT_ATOMS: atom_id res chain seq x y z
N GLY A 1 -31.60 12.05 -20.68
CA GLY A 1 -30.27 12.40 -21.26
C GLY A 1 -29.61 11.18 -21.86
N CYS A 2 -28.68 11.35 -22.81
CA CYS A 2 -28.04 10.25 -23.56
C CYS A 2 -27.47 9.14 -22.66
N LEU A 3 -26.91 9.48 -21.50
CA LEU A 3 -26.43 8.51 -20.51
C LEU A 3 -27.54 7.63 -19.94
N GLN A 4 -28.67 8.22 -19.52
CA GLN A 4 -29.81 7.45 -19.01
C GLN A 4 -30.44 6.56 -20.09
N PHE A 5 -30.41 7.01 -21.35
CA PHE A 5 -30.88 6.20 -22.46
C PHE A 5 -29.97 5.00 -22.72
N ALA A 6 -28.64 5.20 -22.70
CA ALA A 6 -27.66 4.11 -22.82
C ALA A 6 -27.78 3.09 -21.67
N LYS A 7 -27.96 3.55 -20.43
CA LYS A 7 -28.17 2.67 -19.27
C LYS A 7 -29.46 1.85 -19.40
N LYS A 8 -30.59 2.47 -19.76
CA LYS A 8 -31.86 1.77 -19.98
C LYS A 8 -31.81 0.78 -21.14
N LEU A 9 -31.04 1.06 -22.19
CA LEU A 9 -30.85 0.14 -23.30
C LEU A 9 -30.03 -1.09 -22.91
N TYR A 10 -28.99 -0.91 -22.08
CA TYR A 10 -28.20 -2.02 -21.57
C TYR A 10 -29.02 -2.93 -20.65
N GLU A 11 -29.82 -2.37 -19.74
CA GLU A 11 -30.70 -3.15 -18.86
C GLU A 11 -31.71 -3.98 -19.64
N ARG A 12 -32.17 -3.50 -20.81
CA ARG A 12 -33.12 -4.20 -21.68
C ARG A 12 -32.46 -5.22 -22.60
N ASN A 13 -31.18 -5.08 -22.92
CA ASN A 13 -30.48 -5.97 -23.82
C ASN A 13 -29.00 -6.09 -23.41
N LYS A 14 -28.68 -7.12 -22.61
CA LYS A 14 -27.31 -7.37 -22.14
C LYS A 14 -26.32 -7.72 -23.27
N ASN A 15 -26.80 -8.01 -24.49
CA ASN A 15 -25.96 -8.29 -25.66
C ASN A 15 -25.56 -7.01 -26.42
N LEU A 16 -26.06 -5.84 -26.01
CA LEU A 16 -25.67 -4.57 -26.61
C LEU A 16 -24.18 -4.33 -26.31
N ASN A 17 -23.42 -3.95 -27.34
CA ASN A 17 -21.98 -3.72 -27.22
C ASN A 17 -21.72 -2.38 -26.50
N VAL A 18 -21.90 -2.36 -25.18
CA VAL A 18 -21.73 -1.18 -24.31
C VAL A 18 -20.36 -0.55 -24.48
N HIS A 19 -19.35 -1.38 -24.72
CA HIS A 19 -17.99 -0.97 -25.00
C HIS A 19 -17.90 0.00 -26.19
N GLN A 20 -18.63 -0.24 -27.29
CA GLN A 20 -18.69 0.67 -28.43
C GLN A 20 -19.36 2.01 -28.08
N ILE A 21 -20.44 1.98 -27.28
CA ILE A 21 -21.12 3.21 -26.83
C ILE A 21 -20.20 4.02 -25.91
N ALA A 22 -19.46 3.34 -25.02
CA ALA A 22 -18.48 3.96 -24.15
C ALA A 22 -17.37 4.62 -24.97
N ASP A 23 -16.88 3.96 -26.02
CA ASP A 23 -15.86 4.53 -26.90
C ASP A 23 -16.33 5.80 -27.62
N LEU A 24 -17.61 5.89 -27.99
CA LEU A 24 -18.18 7.14 -28.55
C LEU A 24 -18.19 8.30 -27.53
N PHE A 25 -18.46 8.01 -26.25
CA PHE A 25 -18.35 9.04 -25.20
C PHE A 25 -16.90 9.50 -25.05
N LEU A 26 -15.95 8.57 -25.06
CA LEU A 26 -14.54 8.92 -24.94
C LEU A 26 -14.03 9.74 -26.13
N GLN A 27 -14.41 9.39 -27.37
CA GLN A 27 -14.08 10.15 -28.59
C GLN A 27 -14.59 11.60 -28.55
N ARG A 28 -15.70 11.85 -27.85
CA ARG A 28 -16.27 13.19 -27.65
C ARG A 28 -15.77 13.88 -26.37
N ASN A 29 -14.73 13.36 -25.73
CA ASN A 29 -14.18 13.84 -24.47
C ASN A 29 -15.20 13.87 -23.31
N ARG A 30 -16.21 13.00 -23.35
CA ARG A 30 -17.28 12.87 -22.34
C ARG A 30 -16.90 11.81 -21.30
N ILE A 31 -15.85 12.11 -20.54
CA ILE A 31 -15.19 11.15 -19.63
C ILE A 31 -16.09 10.77 -18.45
N GLN A 32 -16.85 11.72 -17.90
CA GLN A 32 -17.75 11.43 -16.78
C GLN A 32 -18.85 10.44 -17.18
N GLU A 33 -19.44 10.61 -18.37
CA GLU A 33 -20.44 9.68 -18.90
C GLU A 33 -19.83 8.32 -19.26
N PHE A 34 -18.63 8.30 -19.85
CA PHE A 34 -17.86 7.09 -20.11
C PHE A 34 -17.63 6.28 -18.83
N THR A 35 -17.08 6.92 -17.80
CA THR A 35 -16.81 6.31 -16.49
C THR A 35 -18.09 5.83 -15.83
N SER A 36 -19.15 6.66 -15.78
CA SER A 36 -20.41 6.30 -15.13
C SER A 36 -21.12 5.14 -15.82
N LEU A 37 -21.10 5.09 -17.16
CA LEU A 37 -21.70 4.00 -17.92
C LEU A 37 -20.96 2.68 -17.63
N LEU A 38 -19.64 2.67 -17.83
CA LEU A 38 -18.85 1.46 -17.64
C LEU A 38 -18.79 1.01 -16.18
N PHE A 39 -18.79 1.94 -15.23
CA PHE A 39 -18.90 1.60 -13.80
C PHE A 39 -20.16 0.80 -13.48
N ASP A 40 -21.32 1.21 -14.01
CA ASP A 40 -22.57 0.50 -13.77
C ASP A 40 -22.65 -0.82 -14.56
N CYS A 41 -22.14 -0.85 -15.79
CA CYS A 41 -22.19 -2.03 -16.64
C CYS A 41 -21.20 -3.15 -16.22
N MET A 42 -20.05 -2.79 -15.65
CA MET A 42 -18.97 -3.72 -15.29
C MET A 42 -18.95 -4.07 -13.79
N ARG A 43 -20.05 -3.88 -13.05
CA ARG A 43 -20.14 -4.24 -11.62
C ARG A 43 -19.98 -5.73 -11.36
N GLU A 44 -20.36 -6.57 -12.32
CA GLU A 44 -20.22 -8.03 -12.24
C GLU A 44 -18.75 -8.51 -12.43
N ASN A 45 -17.81 -7.60 -12.72
CA ASN A 45 -16.38 -7.88 -12.87
C ASN A 45 -16.07 -9.08 -13.79
N ARG A 46 -16.69 -9.10 -14.98
CA ARG A 46 -16.54 -10.19 -15.95
C ARG A 46 -15.20 -10.11 -16.69
N PRO A 47 -14.62 -11.24 -17.14
CA PRO A 47 -13.35 -11.25 -17.87
C PRO A 47 -13.34 -10.43 -19.16
N GLU A 48 -14.45 -10.40 -19.88
CA GLU A 48 -14.63 -9.58 -21.10
C GLU A 48 -14.47 -8.07 -20.86
N ASP A 49 -14.69 -7.63 -19.62
CA ASP A 49 -14.62 -6.22 -19.22
C ASP A 49 -13.19 -5.78 -18.82
N ALA A 50 -12.23 -6.70 -18.70
CA ALA A 50 -10.88 -6.45 -18.17
C ALA A 50 -10.15 -5.28 -18.86
N ASN A 51 -10.19 -5.25 -20.20
CA ASN A 51 -9.58 -4.19 -20.99
C ASN A 51 -10.25 -2.83 -20.73
N TYR A 52 -11.57 -2.81 -20.57
CA TYR A 52 -12.33 -1.59 -20.32
C TYR A 52 -12.21 -1.11 -18.87
N GLN A 53 -12.09 -2.00 -17.88
CA GLN A 53 -11.72 -1.64 -16.51
C GLN A 53 -10.38 -0.89 -16.51
N THR A 54 -9.38 -1.46 -17.21
CA THR A 54 -8.06 -0.84 -17.36
C THR A 54 -8.17 0.54 -18.00
N LYS A 55 -8.90 0.65 -19.13
CA LYS A 55 -9.08 1.91 -19.87
C LYS A 55 -9.79 2.99 -19.04
N VAL A 56 -10.81 2.63 -18.25
CA VAL A 56 -11.48 3.58 -17.36
C VAL A 56 -10.51 4.11 -16.31
N LEU A 57 -9.77 3.23 -15.65
CA LEU A 57 -8.80 3.66 -14.64
C LEU A 57 -7.73 4.56 -15.25
N GLU A 58 -7.16 4.21 -16.40
CA GLU A 58 -6.13 5.00 -17.09
C GLU A 58 -6.58 6.44 -17.41
N VAL A 59 -7.74 6.58 -18.04
CA VAL A 59 -8.27 7.89 -18.42
C VAL A 59 -8.56 8.74 -17.17
N ASN A 60 -9.11 8.14 -16.12
CA ASN A 60 -9.47 8.87 -14.92
C ASN A 60 -8.23 9.18 -14.05
N ILE A 61 -7.17 8.37 -14.05
CA ILE A 61 -5.93 8.70 -13.31
C ILE A 61 -5.32 10.00 -13.83
N MET A 62 -5.42 10.24 -15.14
CA MET A 62 -4.86 11.44 -15.75
C MET A 62 -5.66 12.72 -15.47
N ILE A 63 -6.97 12.59 -15.27
CA ILE A 63 -7.91 13.72 -15.35
C ILE A 63 -8.64 13.95 -14.02
N ALA A 64 -8.98 12.88 -13.32
CA ALA A 64 -9.73 12.90 -12.06
C ALA A 64 -9.25 11.77 -11.12
N PRO A 65 -8.04 11.86 -10.53
CA PRO A 65 -7.46 10.84 -9.64
C PRO A 65 -8.38 10.43 -8.48
N GLN A 66 -9.18 11.37 -7.95
CA GLN A 66 -10.14 11.14 -6.87
C GLN A 66 -11.23 10.12 -7.22
N ILE A 67 -11.63 10.05 -8.49
CA ILE A 67 -12.63 9.07 -8.97
C ILE A 67 -12.02 7.67 -8.93
N VAL A 68 -10.76 7.55 -9.33
CA VAL A 68 -10.01 6.28 -9.31
C VAL A 68 -9.85 5.78 -7.89
N GLU A 69 -9.53 6.66 -6.96
CA GLU A 69 -9.41 6.30 -5.55
C GLU A 69 -10.71 5.69 -5.03
N SER A 70 -11.85 6.32 -5.31
CA SER A 70 -13.18 5.83 -4.94
C SER A 70 -13.48 4.47 -5.57
N ILE A 71 -13.23 4.33 -6.88
CA ILE A 71 -13.48 3.07 -7.61
C ILE A 71 -12.63 1.92 -7.03
N LEU A 72 -11.34 2.16 -6.80
CA LEU A 72 -10.43 1.15 -6.28
C LEU A 72 -10.74 0.80 -4.82
N GLN A 73 -11.17 1.77 -4.02
CA GLN A 73 -11.57 1.55 -2.62
C GLN A 73 -12.79 0.62 -2.52
N MET A 74 -13.72 0.68 -3.49
CA MET A 74 -14.87 -0.22 -3.55
C MET A 74 -14.50 -1.68 -3.85
N LYS A 75 -13.30 -1.95 -4.37
CA LYS A 75 -12.79 -3.31 -4.69
C LYS A 75 -13.70 -4.15 -5.60
N ILE A 76 -14.51 -3.49 -6.43
CA ILE A 76 -15.42 -4.14 -7.38
C ILE A 76 -14.62 -4.74 -8.54
N TRP A 77 -13.70 -3.97 -9.11
CA TRP A 77 -12.87 -4.39 -10.24
C TRP A 77 -11.61 -5.10 -9.79
N LYS A 78 -11.29 -6.23 -10.43
CA LYS A 78 -10.12 -7.06 -10.10
C LYS A 78 -9.34 -7.55 -11.31
N LEU A 79 -9.87 -7.37 -12.53
CA LEU A 79 -9.34 -7.96 -13.75
C LEU A 79 -8.56 -6.98 -14.64
N TYR A 80 -8.45 -5.71 -14.22
CA TYR A 80 -7.63 -4.73 -14.90
C TYR A 80 -6.13 -5.05 -14.81
N ASN A 81 -5.34 -4.44 -15.68
CA ASN A 81 -3.88 -4.56 -15.69
C ASN A 81 -3.27 -3.85 -14.47
N LYS A 82 -3.08 -4.59 -13.37
CA LYS A 82 -2.58 -4.04 -12.10
C LYS A 82 -1.20 -3.37 -12.23
N PRO A 83 -0.17 -3.99 -12.87
CA PRO A 83 1.13 -3.32 -13.01
C PRO A 83 1.05 -1.97 -13.71
N LYS A 84 0.25 -1.87 -14.78
CA LYS A 84 0.06 -0.61 -15.52
C LYS A 84 -0.65 0.45 -14.67
N ILE A 85 -1.70 0.06 -13.95
CA ILE A 85 -2.43 0.97 -13.05
C ILE A 85 -1.56 1.40 -11.87
N ALA A 86 -0.76 0.50 -11.30
CA ALA A 86 0.17 0.83 -10.22
C ALA A 86 1.16 1.92 -10.63
N ALA A 87 1.78 1.78 -11.81
CA ALA A 87 2.73 2.76 -12.34
C ALA A 87 2.09 4.13 -12.56
N LEU A 88 0.86 4.18 -13.08
CA LEU A 88 0.13 5.44 -13.27
C LEU A 88 -0.27 6.07 -11.93
N CYS A 89 -0.72 5.27 -10.96
CA CYS A 89 -1.01 5.74 -9.61
C CYS A 89 0.24 6.33 -8.94
N GLU A 90 1.39 5.65 -9.06
CA GLU A 90 2.68 6.14 -8.55
C GLU A 90 3.06 7.47 -9.19
N GLN A 91 2.96 7.59 -10.51
CA GLN A 91 3.26 8.84 -11.24
C GLN A 91 2.38 10.02 -10.80
N LYS A 92 1.15 9.74 -10.36
CA LYS A 92 0.19 10.76 -9.90
C LYS A 92 0.18 10.97 -8.39
N GLY A 93 1.08 10.32 -7.64
CA GLY A 93 1.18 10.45 -6.19
C GLY A 93 0.12 9.67 -5.41
N LEU A 94 -0.65 8.79 -6.06
CA LEU A 94 -1.61 7.88 -5.41
C LEU A 94 -0.88 6.64 -4.85
N TYR A 95 0.10 6.86 -3.96
CA TYR A 95 1.01 5.82 -3.49
C TYR A 95 0.31 4.65 -2.81
N GLN A 96 -0.78 4.91 -2.08
CA GLN A 96 -1.57 3.85 -1.43
C GLN A 96 -2.16 2.89 -2.48
N ARG A 97 -2.73 3.44 -3.56
CA ARG A 97 -3.32 2.66 -4.65
C ARG A 97 -2.25 1.93 -5.46
N ALA A 98 -1.06 2.53 -5.60
CA ALA A 98 0.08 1.88 -6.22
C ALA A 98 0.54 0.64 -5.42
N LEU A 99 0.71 0.77 -4.10
CA LEU A 99 1.10 -0.33 -3.21
C LEU A 99 0.10 -1.49 -3.21
N GLU A 100 -1.20 -1.21 -3.29
CA GLU A 100 -2.23 -2.24 -3.37
C GLU A 100 -2.22 -3.02 -4.71
N ASN A 101 -1.55 -2.49 -5.75
CA ASN A 101 -1.51 -3.06 -7.08
C ASN A 101 -0.16 -3.67 -7.47
N TYR A 102 0.94 -3.20 -6.89
CA TYR A 102 2.25 -3.80 -7.09
C TYR A 102 2.35 -5.17 -6.40
N THR A 103 3.00 -6.10 -7.09
CA THR A 103 3.33 -7.45 -6.57
C THR A 103 4.83 -7.62 -6.37
N GLU A 104 5.63 -6.92 -7.16
CA GLU A 104 7.09 -7.02 -7.10
C GLU A 104 7.65 -6.23 -5.92
N ILE A 105 8.44 -6.90 -5.09
CA ILE A 105 9.05 -6.30 -3.89
C ILE A 105 9.89 -5.06 -4.21
N LYS A 106 10.53 -5.04 -5.38
CA LYS A 106 11.34 -3.91 -5.85
C LYS A 106 10.49 -2.65 -6.03
N ASP A 107 9.30 -2.78 -6.61
CA ASP A 107 8.38 -1.66 -6.82
C ASP A 107 7.76 -1.22 -5.49
N ILE A 108 7.36 -2.18 -4.65
CA ILE A 108 6.81 -1.91 -3.31
C ILE A 108 7.79 -1.08 -2.47
N LYS A 109 9.06 -1.51 -2.39
CA LYS A 109 10.12 -0.79 -1.67
C LYS A 109 10.29 0.64 -2.20
N ARG A 110 10.30 0.81 -3.54
CA ARG A 110 10.42 2.13 -4.17
C ARG A 110 9.27 3.06 -3.75
N VAL A 111 8.03 2.56 -3.78
CA VAL A 111 6.87 3.37 -3.40
C VAL A 111 6.89 3.72 -1.92
N LEU A 112 7.30 2.79 -1.05
CA LEU A 112 7.43 3.01 0.40
C LEU A 112 8.44 4.10 0.78
N LEU A 113 9.36 4.49 -0.11
CA LEU A 113 10.24 5.65 0.10
C LEU A 113 9.44 6.96 0.21
N ASN A 114 8.23 6.98 -0.34
CA ASN A 114 7.27 8.08 -0.22
C ASN A 114 6.34 7.92 1.00
N SER A 115 6.83 7.27 2.07
CA SER A 115 6.06 7.03 3.31
C SER A 115 5.44 8.28 3.93
N HIS A 116 6.06 9.45 3.74
CA HIS A 116 5.56 10.75 4.21
C HIS A 116 4.20 11.14 3.61
N ALA A 117 3.83 10.59 2.45
CA ALA A 117 2.57 10.83 1.77
C ALA A 117 1.52 9.74 2.06
N LEU A 118 1.80 8.82 2.98
CA LEU A 118 0.93 7.73 3.40
C LEU A 118 0.57 7.88 4.89
N SER A 119 -0.59 7.39 5.29
CA SER A 119 -0.92 7.36 6.72
C SER A 119 -0.10 6.29 7.45
N PRO A 120 0.32 6.54 8.70
CA PRO A 120 1.06 5.56 9.48
C PRO A 120 0.30 4.24 9.69
N ASP A 121 -1.02 4.33 9.88
CA ASP A 121 -1.89 3.15 10.04
C ASP A 121 -1.92 2.29 8.79
N PHE A 122 -2.01 2.91 7.60
CA PHE A 122 -2.00 2.16 6.34
C PHE A 122 -0.68 1.40 6.15
N ILE A 123 0.47 2.05 6.37
CA ILE A 123 1.77 1.38 6.23
C ILE A 123 1.88 0.23 7.24
N SER A 124 1.44 0.42 8.49
CA SER A 124 1.49 -0.61 9.53
C SER A 124 0.65 -1.83 9.15
N ASP A 125 -0.59 -1.60 8.71
CA ASP A 125 -1.49 -2.65 8.22
C ASP A 125 -0.95 -3.35 6.98
N TYR A 126 -0.38 -2.59 6.04
CA TYR A 126 0.13 -3.13 4.78
C TYR A 126 1.35 -4.02 5.02
N LEU A 127 2.35 -3.54 5.77
CA LEU A 127 3.56 -4.29 6.10
C LEU A 127 3.25 -5.52 6.98
N GLY A 128 2.30 -5.41 7.91
CA GLY A 128 1.89 -6.54 8.76
C GLY A 128 1.31 -7.72 7.97
N ARG A 129 0.69 -7.46 6.81
CA ARG A 129 0.13 -8.51 5.92
C ARG A 129 1.18 -9.18 5.03
N MET A 130 2.34 -8.57 4.82
CA MET A 130 3.41 -9.13 3.96
C MET A 130 4.09 -10.34 4.60
N GLU A 131 4.74 -11.19 3.81
CA GLU A 131 5.59 -12.26 4.34
C GLU A 131 6.71 -11.70 5.23
N PRO A 132 7.15 -12.41 6.29
CA PRO A 132 8.09 -11.89 7.28
C PRO A 132 9.37 -11.28 6.67
N ASP A 133 10.00 -12.00 5.73
CA ASP A 133 11.24 -11.55 5.08
C ASP A 133 11.04 -10.28 4.25
N GLN A 134 9.91 -10.18 3.55
CA GLN A 134 9.59 -9.00 2.75
C GLN A 134 9.27 -7.79 3.64
N CYS A 135 8.54 -8.01 4.74
CA CYS A 135 8.23 -6.98 5.73
C CYS A 135 9.52 -6.39 6.33
N LEU A 136 10.42 -7.25 6.82
CA LEU A 136 11.72 -6.84 7.34
C LEU A 136 12.56 -6.09 6.30
N ALA A 137 12.58 -6.60 5.06
CA ALA A 137 13.32 -5.96 3.97
C ALA A 137 12.75 -4.58 3.58
N CYS A 138 11.43 -4.38 3.67
CA CYS A 138 10.78 -3.09 3.46
C CYS A 138 11.09 -2.11 4.60
N MET A 139 10.96 -2.54 5.85
CA MET A 139 11.31 -1.72 7.03
C MET A 139 12.77 -1.27 6.98
N GLN A 140 13.68 -2.17 6.60
CA GLN A 140 15.10 -1.87 6.44
C GLN A 140 15.32 -0.77 5.39
N GLU A 141 14.67 -0.88 4.23
CA GLU A 141 14.80 0.10 3.15
C GLU A 141 14.24 1.47 3.56
N MET A 142 13.11 1.49 4.25
CA MET A 142 12.51 2.72 4.79
C MET A 142 13.45 3.46 5.75
N LEU A 143 14.15 2.74 6.63
CA LEU A 143 15.12 3.34 7.57
C LEU A 143 16.41 3.79 6.90
N ARG A 144 16.89 3.05 5.88
CA ARG A 144 18.06 3.44 5.09
C ARG A 144 17.82 4.74 4.33
N PHE A 145 16.62 4.91 3.78
CA PHE A 145 16.27 6.09 3.03
C PHE A 145 15.96 7.31 3.91
N ASN A 146 15.15 7.13 4.96
CA ASN A 146 14.81 8.22 5.87
C ASN A 146 14.65 7.72 7.31
N ARG A 147 15.56 8.17 8.20
CA ARG A 147 15.54 7.84 9.63
C ARG A 147 14.29 8.31 10.36
N GLN A 148 13.55 9.28 9.84
CA GLN A 148 12.27 9.71 10.42
C GLN A 148 11.20 8.60 10.39
N ASN A 149 11.38 7.56 9.57
CA ASN A 149 10.54 6.37 9.57
C ASN A 149 10.73 5.47 10.82
N LEU A 150 11.58 5.84 11.77
CA LEU A 150 11.88 5.02 12.93
C LEU A 150 10.64 4.63 13.75
N GLN A 151 9.81 5.62 14.08
CA GLN A 151 8.62 5.39 14.92
C GLN A 151 7.64 4.42 14.26
N ILE A 152 7.40 4.57 12.96
CA ILE A 152 6.50 3.67 12.24
C ILE A 152 7.08 2.25 12.14
N VAL A 153 8.37 2.11 11.87
CA VAL A 153 9.03 0.81 11.80
C VAL A 153 9.01 0.09 13.16
N VAL A 154 9.25 0.81 14.25
CA VAL A 154 9.14 0.25 15.61
C VAL A 154 7.70 -0.20 15.88
N ASN A 155 6.69 0.61 15.54
CA ASN A 155 5.29 0.23 15.72
C ASN A 155 4.92 -1.05 14.94
N VAL A 156 5.31 -1.14 13.66
CA VAL A 156 5.11 -2.36 12.85
C VAL A 156 5.79 -3.57 13.50
N ALA A 157 7.02 -3.40 13.99
CA ALA A 157 7.79 -4.47 14.61
C ALA A 157 7.14 -4.98 15.91
N VAL A 158 6.64 -4.08 16.76
CA VAL A 158 5.93 -4.43 18.00
C VAL A 158 4.62 -5.16 17.71
N GLN A 159 3.81 -4.62 16.79
CA GLN A 159 2.52 -5.22 16.43
C GLN A 159 2.66 -6.62 15.80
N ASN A 160 3.76 -6.86 15.08
CA ASN A 160 4.02 -8.10 14.37
C ASN A 160 5.12 -8.95 15.04
N LEU A 161 5.39 -8.75 16.33
CA LEU A 161 6.48 -9.41 17.07
C LEU A 161 6.46 -10.93 16.94
N GLN A 162 5.30 -11.54 17.13
CA GLN A 162 5.13 -13.00 17.07
C GLN A 162 5.45 -13.56 15.67
N LYS A 163 5.11 -12.80 14.63
CA LYS A 163 5.30 -13.20 13.22
C LYS A 163 6.74 -13.00 12.76
N LEU A 164 7.37 -11.89 13.14
CA LEU A 164 8.70 -11.51 12.68
C LEU A 164 9.81 -12.12 13.53
N GLY A 165 9.57 -12.27 14.83
CA GLY A 165 10.54 -12.70 15.83
C GLY A 165 11.47 -11.57 16.28
N ALA A 166 11.66 -11.43 17.60
CA ALA A 166 12.48 -10.37 18.21
C ALA A 166 13.91 -10.35 17.64
N GLY A 167 14.55 -11.52 17.51
CA GLY A 167 15.92 -11.63 17.00
C GLY A 167 16.06 -11.13 15.54
N ASN A 168 15.08 -11.38 14.68
CA ASN A 168 15.12 -10.91 13.29
C ASN A 168 14.89 -9.41 13.19
N ILE A 169 13.99 -8.86 14.01
CA ILE A 169 13.76 -7.41 14.12
C ILE A 169 15.04 -6.71 14.57
N VAL A 170 15.67 -7.21 15.63
CA VAL A 170 16.95 -6.66 16.14
C VAL A 170 18.01 -6.71 15.05
N LYS A 171 18.22 -7.86 14.40
CA LYS A 171 19.19 -7.99 13.29
C LYS A 171 18.92 -6.99 12.16
N MET A 172 17.65 -6.79 11.80
CA MET A 172 17.26 -5.80 10.79
C MET A 172 17.64 -4.38 11.21
N LEU A 173 17.32 -3.98 12.45
CA LEU A 173 17.66 -2.66 12.99
C LEU A 173 19.19 -2.46 13.12
N GLU A 174 19.93 -3.49 13.52
CA GLU A 174 21.40 -3.48 13.58
C GLU A 174 22.02 -3.30 12.19
N SER A 175 21.47 -3.96 11.17
CA SER A 175 21.98 -3.89 9.79
C SER A 175 21.90 -2.48 9.18
N VAL A 176 21.10 -1.59 9.77
CA VAL A 176 21.00 -0.17 9.41
C VAL A 176 21.63 0.74 10.47
N GLY A 177 22.28 0.18 11.50
CA GLY A 177 22.89 0.93 12.59
C GLY A 177 21.87 1.77 13.37
N SER A 178 20.67 1.25 13.58
CA SER A 178 19.59 1.95 14.31
C SER A 178 19.52 1.47 15.75
N PHE A 179 20.53 1.83 16.56
CA PHE A 179 20.56 1.49 17.99
C PHE A 179 19.41 2.11 18.77
N ASP A 180 19.00 3.34 18.43
CA ASP A 180 17.79 3.96 19.00
C ASP A 180 16.54 3.13 18.71
N GLY A 181 16.46 2.54 17.50
CA GLY A 181 15.37 1.66 17.13
C GLY A 181 15.34 0.37 17.93
N ILE A 182 16.51 -0.24 18.15
CA ILE A 182 16.64 -1.43 19.00
C ILE A 182 16.22 -1.09 20.42
N PHE A 183 16.69 0.04 20.94
CA PHE A 183 16.34 0.52 22.27
C PHE A 183 14.82 0.74 22.40
N PHE A 184 14.19 1.49 21.49
CA PHE A 184 12.74 1.73 21.52
C PHE A 184 11.93 0.45 21.38
N PHE A 185 12.30 -0.43 20.44
CA PHE A 185 11.63 -1.70 20.25
C PHE A 185 11.76 -2.60 21.48
N LEU A 186 12.98 -2.85 21.94
CA LEU A 186 13.21 -3.72 23.08
C LEU A 186 12.63 -3.15 24.38
N GLY A 187 12.63 -1.83 24.57
CA GLY A 187 11.97 -1.20 25.73
C GLY A 187 10.48 -1.54 25.85
N THR A 188 9.79 -1.80 24.73
CA THR A 188 8.39 -2.25 24.76
C THR A 188 8.23 -3.75 25.06
N VAL A 189 9.27 -4.55 24.84
CA VAL A 189 9.24 -6.02 24.96
C VAL A 189 9.93 -6.51 26.24
N ILE A 190 10.86 -5.74 26.81
CA ILE A 190 11.77 -6.15 27.88
C ILE A 190 11.03 -6.65 29.13
N ASN A 191 9.93 -6.00 29.50
CA ASN A 191 9.12 -6.34 30.67
C ASN A 191 8.31 -7.64 30.49
N SER A 192 8.23 -8.13 29.25
CA SER A 192 7.49 -9.35 28.91
C SER A 192 8.39 -10.57 28.64
N THR A 193 9.71 -10.40 28.72
CA THR A 193 10.69 -11.46 28.46
C THR A 193 11.71 -11.60 29.58
N THR A 194 12.10 -12.84 29.87
CA THR A 194 13.21 -13.17 30.80
C THR A 194 14.47 -13.60 30.06
N ASP A 195 14.48 -13.46 28.73
CA ASP A 195 15.61 -13.85 27.88
C ASP A 195 16.82 -12.92 28.09
N LYS A 196 17.87 -13.47 28.69
CA LYS A 196 19.11 -12.75 29.00
C LYS A 196 19.75 -12.10 27.78
N GLU A 197 19.62 -12.69 26.59
CA GLU A 197 20.19 -12.11 25.37
C GLU A 197 19.46 -10.83 24.97
N VAL A 198 18.13 -10.80 25.14
CA VAL A 198 17.31 -9.61 24.88
C VAL A 198 17.63 -8.50 25.86
N HIS A 199 17.78 -8.84 27.15
CA HIS A 199 18.21 -7.90 28.19
C HIS A 199 19.60 -7.32 27.92
N HIS A 200 20.57 -8.16 27.57
CA HIS A 200 21.91 -7.70 27.23
C HIS A 200 21.91 -6.78 26.01
N LYS A 201 21.15 -7.14 24.96
CA LYS A 201 21.03 -6.31 23.75
C LYS A 201 20.34 -4.97 24.02
N TYR A 202 19.34 -4.93 24.89
CA TYR A 202 18.70 -3.69 25.32
C TYR A 202 19.67 -2.76 26.03
N ILE A 203 20.45 -3.29 26.99
CA ILE A 203 21.49 -2.53 27.71
C ILE A 203 22.55 -2.01 26.74
N GLU A 204 23.02 -2.85 25.80
CA GLU A 204 23.98 -2.46 24.76
C GLU A 204 23.44 -1.29 23.92
N ALA A 205 22.17 -1.36 23.51
CA ALA A 205 21.52 -0.30 22.75
C ALA A 205 21.37 0.98 23.58
N ALA A 206 20.90 0.89 24.83
CA ALA A 206 20.76 2.03 25.74
C ALA A 206 22.09 2.76 25.96
N ALA A 207 23.18 2.01 26.16
CA ALA A 207 24.52 2.55 26.34
C ALA A 207 24.99 3.31 25.07
N LYS A 208 24.77 2.73 23.88
CA LYS A 208 25.10 3.36 22.59
C LYS A 208 24.27 4.61 22.30
N CYS A 209 23.06 4.70 22.85
CA CYS A 209 22.20 5.88 22.71
C CYS A 209 22.46 6.94 23.79
N GLY A 210 23.40 6.71 24.72
CA GLY A 210 23.68 7.60 25.85
C GLY A 210 22.56 7.66 26.90
N GLN A 211 21.62 6.72 26.86
CA GLN A 211 20.51 6.64 27.81
C GLN A 211 20.90 5.80 29.03
N LEU A 212 21.87 6.29 29.81
CA LEU A 212 22.42 5.55 30.96
C LEU A 212 21.38 5.33 32.08
N ARG A 213 20.35 6.18 32.17
CA ARG A 213 19.31 6.08 33.22
C ARG A 213 18.45 4.82 33.11
N SER A 214 18.29 4.26 31.91
CA SER A 214 17.50 3.04 31.67
C SER A 214 18.30 1.75 31.83
N ILE A 215 19.59 1.85 32.21
CA ILE A 215 20.50 0.71 32.45
C ILE A 215 20.59 0.38 33.96
N GLU A 216 20.21 1.33 34.82
CA GLU A 216 20.33 1.23 36.28
C GLU A 216 19.09 0.63 36.97
N GLU A 217 17.99 0.41 36.23
CA GLU A 217 16.73 -0.20 36.70
C GLU A 217 16.65 -1.69 36.33
#